data_AF-A0AAW2J3E1-F1
#
_entry.id   AF-A0AAW2J3E1-F1
#
_cell.length_a   1.000
_cell.length_b   1.000
_cell.length_c   1.000
_cell.angle_alpha   90.00
_cell.angle_beta   90.00
_cell.angle_gamma   90.00
#
_symmetry.space_group_name_H-M   'P 1'
#
loop_
_entity.id
_entity.type
_entity.pdbx_description
1 polymer ?
#
loop_
_entity_poly.entity_id
_entity_poly.type
_entity_poly.pdbx_seq_one_letter_code
_entity_poly.pdbx_strand_id
1 'polypeptide(L)'
;MEALGENVVGPTESLEFVHGHNHTSEHQGLEAQNRNAPPPEANPLVQQFIEIMQRMAPQPQPQPQPQDAVIDKNYEVVRRQGAKEFVDKYTPPLYRNRKKVEFLELKQNELSIAGYELQFVRLSKYAPEEVSTDELKRHIFERGLRLEIREKNSN
;
A
#
# COMPACT_ATOMS: atom_id res chain seq x y z
N MET A 1 9.39 10.69 -71.73
CA MET A 1 9.47 11.75 -72.74
C MET A 1 8.20 12.56 -72.62
N GLU A 2 8.33 13.87 -72.37
CA GLU A 2 7.43 14.98 -72.80
C GLU A 2 5.96 14.96 -72.32
N ALA A 3 5.24 16.05 -72.05
CA ALA A 3 5.44 17.50 -72.04
C ALA A 3 4.20 18.08 -71.28
N LEU A 4 4.37 19.10 -70.42
CA LEU A 4 3.88 20.48 -70.56
C LEU A 4 2.35 20.73 -70.68
N GLY A 5 1.84 21.58 -69.77
CA GLY A 5 0.70 22.50 -69.94
C GLY A 5 -0.71 21.90 -69.75
N GLU A 6 -1.70 22.52 -69.11
CA GLU A 6 -1.93 23.91 -68.69
C GLU A 6 -2.94 24.01 -67.53
N ASN A 7 -2.76 25.06 -66.72
CA ASN A 7 -3.71 25.92 -65.97
C ASN A 7 -5.21 25.60 -65.95
N VAL A 8 -5.84 25.70 -64.76
CA VAL A 8 -6.91 26.69 -64.45
C VAL A 8 -6.99 26.96 -62.91
N VAL A 9 -6.62 28.20 -62.54
CA VAL A 9 -7.19 29.14 -61.52
C VAL A 9 -7.96 28.60 -60.30
N GLY A 10 -7.52 29.03 -59.10
CA GLY A 10 -8.41 29.25 -57.93
C GLY A 10 -7.75 29.06 -56.55
N PRO A 11 -7.71 30.06 -55.66
CA PRO A 11 -6.79 30.09 -54.52
C PRO A 11 -7.44 29.68 -53.20
N THR A 12 -6.72 28.98 -52.32
CA THR A 12 -6.75 29.30 -50.88
C THR A 12 -5.52 28.73 -50.16
N GLU A 13 -4.63 29.66 -49.80
CA GLU A 13 -3.78 29.62 -48.60
C GLU A 13 -2.85 28.42 -48.40
N SER A 14 -1.69 28.51 -49.06
CA SER A 14 -0.43 28.11 -48.44
C SER A 14 0.41 29.37 -48.25
N LEU A 15 0.84 29.68 -47.03
CA LEU A 15 2.27 29.94 -46.84
C LEU A 15 2.68 29.82 -45.38
N GLU A 16 3.52 28.81 -45.19
CA GLU A 16 4.34 28.56 -44.03
C GLU A 16 5.32 29.71 -43.78
N PHE A 17 5.63 29.91 -42.50
CA PHE A 17 6.97 30.08 -41.93
C PHE A 17 8.02 30.87 -42.74
N VAL A 18 8.65 31.88 -42.13
CA VAL A 18 10.09 31.90 -41.79
C VAL A 18 10.54 33.29 -41.34
N HIS A 19 11.39 33.26 -40.31
CA HIS A 19 12.28 34.27 -39.74
C HIS A 19 12.81 35.38 -40.68
N GLY A 20 13.05 36.57 -40.11
CA GLY A 20 14.13 37.44 -40.60
C GLY A 20 14.06 38.91 -40.18
N HIS A 21 14.76 39.23 -39.08
CA HIS A 21 15.49 40.47 -38.75
C HIS A 21 15.19 41.79 -39.50
N ASN A 22 15.00 42.89 -38.76
CA ASN A 22 16.00 43.96 -38.81
C ASN A 22 15.97 44.94 -37.63
N HIS A 23 17.17 45.40 -37.31
CA HIS A 23 17.60 46.17 -36.15
C HIS A 23 17.05 47.61 -36.08
N THR A 24 16.88 48.13 -34.87
CA THR A 24 17.25 49.53 -34.56
C THR A 24 17.93 49.59 -33.22
N SER A 25 19.07 50.26 -33.26
CA SER A 25 20.08 50.44 -32.23
C SER A 25 19.62 51.37 -31.09
N GLU A 26 20.31 51.21 -29.96
CA GLU A 26 20.71 52.26 -29.02
C GLU A 26 19.64 52.92 -28.12
N HIS A 27 19.56 52.41 -26.90
CA HIS A 27 20.00 53.21 -25.74
C HIS A 27 20.42 52.27 -24.60
N GLN A 28 21.73 52.05 -24.47
CA GLN A 28 22.31 51.65 -23.20
C GLN A 28 22.21 52.83 -22.23
N GLY A 29 21.84 52.56 -20.97
CA GLY A 29 22.06 53.49 -19.87
C GLY A 29 21.08 53.33 -18.72
N LEU A 30 21.61 52.92 -17.56
CA LEU A 30 21.06 52.99 -16.20
C LEU A 30 20.39 51.72 -15.64
N GLU A 31 21.26 50.76 -15.29
CA GLU A 31 21.51 50.33 -13.91
C GLU A 31 20.31 50.16 -12.95
N ALA A 32 20.11 48.89 -12.57
CA ALA A 32 19.84 48.37 -11.21
C ALA A 32 18.51 48.71 -10.48
N GLN A 33 18.13 47.77 -9.58
CA GLN A 33 16.95 47.75 -8.70
C GLN A 33 15.60 47.52 -9.42
N ASN A 34 14.97 46.35 -9.33
CA ASN A 34 14.40 45.83 -8.09
C ASN A 34 14.10 44.31 -8.20
N ARG A 35 14.88 43.45 -7.52
CA ARG A 35 14.55 42.01 -7.31
C ARG A 35 13.60 41.78 -6.13
N ASN A 36 13.06 42.84 -5.54
CA ASN A 36 12.06 42.84 -4.47
C ASN A 36 10.76 43.49 -4.96
N ALA A 37 10.12 42.93 -5.99
CA ALA A 37 8.67 43.07 -6.03
C ALA A 37 8.14 42.31 -4.79
N PRO A 38 7.40 42.96 -3.86
CA PRO A 38 6.82 42.21 -2.76
C PRO A 38 5.99 41.06 -3.35
N PRO A 39 6.05 39.84 -2.79
CA PRO A 39 5.09 38.81 -3.17
C PRO A 39 3.69 39.41 -3.03
N PRO A 40 2.71 39.06 -3.90
CA PRO A 40 1.37 39.62 -3.83
C PRO A 40 0.92 39.52 -2.38
N GLU A 41 0.81 40.68 -1.73
CA GLU A 41 0.51 40.78 -0.30
C GLU A 41 -0.76 39.95 -0.11
N ALA A 42 -0.63 38.84 0.63
CA ALA A 42 -1.68 37.85 0.73
C ALA A 42 -2.97 38.60 1.10
N ASN A 43 -3.95 38.58 0.20
CA ASN A 43 -5.20 39.30 0.40
C ASN A 43 -5.69 38.98 1.82
N PRO A 44 -5.88 39.97 2.71
CA PRO A 44 -6.20 39.71 4.11
C PRO A 44 -7.48 38.87 4.24
N LEU A 45 -8.37 38.96 3.25
CA LEU A 45 -9.56 38.12 3.15
C LEU A 45 -9.23 36.65 2.82
N VAL A 46 -8.23 36.39 1.98
CA VAL A 46 -7.76 35.03 1.68
C VAL A 46 -7.05 34.44 2.90
N GLN A 47 -6.24 35.25 3.59
CA GLN A 47 -5.58 34.84 4.83
C GLN A 47 -6.60 34.52 5.94
N GLN A 48 -7.59 35.40 6.12
CA GLN A 48 -8.70 35.19 7.04
C GLN A 48 -9.56 33.98 6.66
N PHE A 49 -9.81 33.77 5.36
CA PHE A 49 -10.53 32.59 4.87
C PHE A 49 -9.76 31.29 5.17
N ILE A 50 -8.45 31.27 4.93
CA ILE A 50 -7.58 30.13 5.26
C ILE A 50 -7.64 29.86 6.77
N GLU A 51 -7.55 30.88 7.62
CA GLU A 51 -7.64 30.74 9.07
C GLU A 51 -9.01 30.25 9.55
N ILE A 52 -10.10 30.76 8.97
CA ILE A 52 -11.46 30.32 9.27
C ILE A 52 -11.63 28.84 8.89
N MET A 53 -11.17 28.43 7.71
CA MET A 53 -11.25 27.05 7.24
C MET A 53 -10.38 26.11 8.09
N GLN A 54 -9.20 26.54 8.53
CA GLN A 54 -8.33 25.76 9.43
C GLN A 54 -8.90 25.66 10.86
N ARG A 55 -9.68 26.64 11.31
CA ARG A 55 -10.36 26.60 12.61
C ARG A 55 -11.61 25.70 12.63
N MET A 56 -12.28 25.58 11.48
CA MET A 56 -13.43 24.69 11.30
C MET A 56 -13.03 23.27 10.90
N ALA A 57 -11.85 23.10 10.30
CA ALA A 57 -11.27 21.78 10.11
C ALA A 57 -11.19 21.11 11.48
N PRO A 58 -11.66 19.85 11.62
CA PRO A 58 -11.38 19.10 12.83
C PRO A 58 -9.86 19.08 12.96
N GLN A 59 -9.36 19.79 13.97
CA GLN A 59 -7.95 19.68 14.34
C GLN A 59 -7.64 18.20 14.41
N PRO A 60 -6.53 17.70 13.84
CA PRO A 60 -6.12 16.34 14.09
C PRO A 60 -6.06 16.24 15.61
N GLN A 61 -7.09 15.63 16.19
CA GLN A 61 -7.07 15.32 17.61
C GLN A 61 -5.79 14.54 17.82
N PRO A 62 -5.16 14.60 19.00
CA PRO A 62 -4.08 13.69 19.30
C PRO A 62 -4.59 12.29 19.00
N GLN A 63 -4.27 11.75 17.81
CA GLN A 63 -4.36 10.33 17.58
C GLN A 63 -3.50 9.79 18.70
N PRO A 64 -4.00 8.82 19.49
CA PRO A 64 -3.21 8.24 20.55
C PRO A 64 -1.84 7.91 19.97
N GLN A 65 -0.86 8.79 20.24
CA GLN A 65 0.52 8.48 19.99
C GLN A 65 0.76 7.27 20.88
N PRO A 66 1.59 6.29 20.50
CA PRO A 66 1.99 5.25 21.42
C PRO A 66 2.92 5.87 22.48
N GLN A 67 2.39 6.79 23.30
CA GLN A 67 2.93 7.22 24.58
C GLN A 67 2.67 6.03 25.48
N ASP A 68 3.73 5.22 25.69
CA ASP A 68 3.77 3.98 26.48
C ASP A 68 2.40 3.60 26.95
N ALA A 69 1.59 3.08 26.02
CA ALA A 69 0.22 2.78 26.33
C ALA A 69 0.34 1.81 27.50
N VAL A 70 -0.03 2.27 28.69
CA VAL A 70 -0.42 1.39 29.77
C VAL A 70 -1.70 0.80 29.22
N ILE A 71 -1.51 -0.19 28.34
CA ILE A 71 -2.56 -1.02 27.86
C ILE A 71 -2.99 -1.69 29.15
N ASP A 72 -4.02 -1.11 29.77
CA ASP A 72 -4.72 -1.78 30.85
C ASP A 72 -4.92 -3.20 30.34
N LYS A 73 -4.51 -4.19 31.13
CA LYS A 73 -4.64 -5.61 30.76
C LYS A 73 -6.06 -5.90 30.28
N ASN A 74 -7.04 -5.10 30.73
CA ASN A 74 -8.40 -5.05 30.24
C ASN A 74 -8.54 -4.81 28.71
N TYR A 75 -7.78 -3.92 28.07
CA TYR A 75 -7.84 -3.70 26.61
C TYR A 75 -7.36 -4.94 25.82
N GLU A 76 -6.30 -5.62 26.29
CA GLU A 76 -5.86 -6.90 25.72
C GLU A 76 -6.92 -7.99 25.85
N VAL A 77 -7.65 -8.00 26.98
CA VAL A 77 -8.72 -8.97 27.25
C VAL A 77 -9.93 -8.69 26.37
N VAL A 78 -10.40 -7.44 26.32
CA VAL A 78 -11.55 -7.03 25.51
C VAL A 78 -11.29 -7.25 24.02
N ARG A 79 -10.09 -6.94 23.53
CA ARG A 79 -9.74 -7.18 22.12
C ARG A 79 -9.72 -8.68 21.80
N ARG A 80 -9.10 -9.50 22.65
CA ARG A 80 -9.06 -10.96 22.46
C ARG A 80 -10.46 -11.56 22.50
N GLN A 81 -11.30 -11.10 23.41
CA GLN A 81 -12.69 -11.54 23.54
C GLN A 81 -13.51 -11.16 22.31
N GLY A 82 -13.44 -9.90 21.85
CA GLY A 82 -14.14 -9.45 20.64
C GLY A 82 -13.67 -10.17 19.38
N ALA A 83 -12.36 -10.44 19.25
CA ALA A 83 -11.81 -11.23 18.15
C ALA A 83 -12.32 -12.68 18.18
N LYS A 84 -12.36 -13.31 19.37
CA LYS A 84 -12.88 -14.66 19.54
C LYS A 84 -14.36 -14.75 19.17
N GLU A 85 -15.18 -13.84 19.70
CA GLU A 85 -16.63 -13.79 19.42
C GLU A 85 -16.91 -13.57 17.93
N PHE A 86 -16.13 -12.70 17.28
CA PHE A 86 -16.23 -12.50 15.84
C PHE A 86 -15.90 -13.78 15.07
N VAL A 87 -14.79 -14.44 15.41
CA VAL A 87 -14.39 -15.69 14.76
C VAL A 87 -15.42 -16.80 15.00
N ASP A 88 -16.01 -16.89 16.20
CA ASP A 88 -17.07 -17.85 16.55
C ASP A 88 -18.37 -17.58 15.81
N LYS A 89 -18.77 -16.31 15.69
CA LYS A 89 -20.02 -15.92 15.02
C LYS A 89 -19.95 -16.07 13.50
N TYR A 90 -18.81 -15.76 12.89
CA TYR A 90 -18.69 -15.66 11.43
C TYR A 90 -17.94 -16.82 10.78
N THR A 91 -17.44 -17.79 11.55
CA THR A 91 -16.82 -19.00 11.00
C THR A 91 -17.76 -20.20 11.19
N PRO A 92 -18.42 -20.68 10.12
CA PRO A 92 -19.33 -21.82 10.21
C PRO A 92 -18.66 -23.07 10.82
N PRO A 93 -19.33 -23.83 11.69
CA PRO A 93 -18.78 -25.06 12.28
C PRO A 93 -18.29 -26.07 11.23
N LEU A 94 -19.03 -26.22 10.12
CA LEU A 94 -18.63 -27.09 9.00
C LEU A 94 -17.29 -26.66 8.38
N TYR A 95 -17.06 -25.34 8.25
CA TYR A 95 -15.81 -24.82 7.74
C TYR A 95 -14.65 -25.11 8.70
N ARG A 96 -14.87 -24.93 10.02
CA ARG A 96 -13.87 -25.28 11.05
C ARG A 96 -13.50 -26.75 11.00
N ASN A 97 -14.51 -27.63 10.95
CA ASN A 97 -14.28 -29.08 10.87
C ASN A 97 -13.51 -29.46 9.62
N ARG A 98 -13.87 -28.90 8.46
CA ARG A 98 -13.12 -29.13 7.22
C ARG A 98 -11.66 -28.70 7.34
N LYS A 99 -11.40 -27.55 7.99
CA LYS A 99 -10.05 -27.06 8.23
C LYS A 99 -9.28 -27.88 9.27
N LYS A 100 -9.95 -28.44 10.29
CA LYS A 100 -9.35 -29.39 11.23
C LYS A 100 -8.91 -30.68 10.52
N VAL A 101 -9.73 -31.21 9.61
CA VAL A 101 -9.35 -32.38 8.80
C VAL A 101 -8.16 -32.05 7.89
N GLU A 102 -8.19 -30.90 7.20
CA GLU A 102 -7.08 -30.42 6.36
C GLU A 102 -5.77 -30.28 7.14
N PHE A 103 -5.84 -29.84 8.41
CA PHE A 103 -4.68 -29.79 9.30
C PHE A 103 -4.13 -31.18 9.64
N LEU A 104 -5.00 -32.11 10.04
CA LEU A 104 -4.59 -33.44 10.47
C LEU A 104 -4.03 -34.29 9.33
N GLU A 105 -4.49 -34.06 8.11
CA GLU A 105 -4.02 -34.71 6.88
C GLU A 105 -2.85 -33.97 6.22
N LEU A 106 -2.40 -32.84 6.78
CA LEU A 106 -1.31 -32.06 6.22
C LEU A 106 -0.02 -32.89 6.18
N LYS A 107 0.54 -33.02 4.98
CA LYS A 107 1.83 -33.63 4.72
C LYS A 107 2.69 -32.63 3.98
N GLN A 108 4.01 -32.67 4.23
CA GLN A 108 4.97 -31.81 3.57
C GLN A 108 4.86 -31.95 2.04
N ASN A 109 4.77 -33.19 1.52
CA ASN A 109 4.72 -33.43 0.07
C ASN A 109 5.78 -32.59 -0.65
N GLU A 110 5.50 -32.06 -1.85
CA GLU A 110 6.48 -31.26 -2.61
C GLU A 110 6.76 -29.87 -2.02
N LEU A 111 6.21 -29.55 -0.83
CA LEU A 111 6.50 -28.28 -0.16
C LEU A 111 7.91 -28.28 0.43
N SER A 112 8.57 -27.13 0.33
CA SER A 112 9.74 -26.84 1.15
C SER A 112 9.37 -26.90 2.64
N ILE A 113 10.36 -27.12 3.51
CA ILE A 113 10.14 -27.16 4.96
C ILE A 113 9.46 -25.87 5.45
N ALA A 114 9.92 -24.71 4.97
CA ALA A 114 9.32 -23.41 5.30
C ALA A 114 7.88 -23.28 4.78
N GLY A 115 7.59 -23.80 3.57
CA GLY A 115 6.23 -23.82 3.02
C GLY A 115 5.29 -24.70 3.83
N TYR A 116 5.77 -25.87 4.26
CA TYR A 116 5.02 -26.77 5.14
C TYR A 116 4.80 -26.16 6.52
N GLU A 117 5.82 -25.56 7.14
CA GLU A 117 5.71 -24.86 8.42
C GLU A 117 4.67 -23.74 8.36
N LEU A 118 4.68 -22.94 7.30
CA LEU A 118 3.70 -21.87 7.12
C LEU A 118 2.26 -22.42 7.05
N GLN A 119 2.04 -23.51 6.31
CA GLN A 119 0.72 -24.16 6.25
C GLN A 119 0.33 -24.77 7.60
N PHE A 120 1.28 -25.38 8.29
CA PHE A 120 1.07 -25.97 9.60
C PHE A 120 0.61 -24.91 10.61
N VAL A 121 1.33 -23.79 10.72
CA VAL A 121 0.95 -22.67 11.60
C VAL A 121 -0.42 -22.10 11.20
N ARG A 122 -0.65 -21.88 9.89
CA ARG A 122 -1.91 -21.34 9.38
C ARG A 122 -3.12 -22.22 9.70
N LEU A 123 -2.97 -23.54 9.62
CA LEU A 123 -4.05 -24.51 9.82
C LEU A 123 -4.23 -24.91 11.28
N SER A 124 -3.17 -24.89 12.09
CA SER A 124 -3.20 -25.23 13.52
C SER A 124 -4.24 -24.42 14.32
N LYS A 125 -4.55 -23.20 13.89
CA LYS A 125 -5.58 -22.35 14.52
C LYS A 125 -6.99 -22.94 14.50
N TYR A 126 -7.25 -23.91 13.61
CA TYR A 126 -8.54 -24.61 13.52
C TYR A 126 -8.59 -25.90 14.35
N ALA A 127 -7.46 -26.31 14.93
CA ALA A 127 -7.32 -27.53 15.72
C ALA A 127 -6.54 -27.26 17.02
N PRO A 128 -6.95 -26.28 17.85
CA PRO A 128 -6.19 -25.86 19.03
C PRO A 128 -5.99 -27.00 20.04
N GLU A 129 -6.92 -27.96 20.10
CA GLU A 129 -6.82 -29.16 20.95
C GLU A 129 -5.65 -30.06 20.54
N GLU A 130 -5.41 -30.20 19.24
CA GLU A 130 -4.39 -31.07 18.66
C GLU A 130 -2.97 -30.48 18.81
N VAL A 131 -2.87 -29.18 19.07
CA VAL A 131 -1.60 -28.46 19.29
C VAL A 131 -1.55 -27.81 20.68
N SER A 132 -2.32 -28.35 21.62
CA SER A 132 -2.46 -27.80 22.97
C SER A 132 -1.16 -27.85 23.79
N THR A 133 -0.24 -28.76 23.45
CA THR A 133 1.09 -28.87 24.03
C THR A 133 2.17 -28.85 22.95
N ASP A 134 3.37 -28.41 23.31
CA ASP A 134 4.52 -28.44 22.40
C ASP A 134 4.89 -29.87 21.98
N GLU A 135 4.60 -30.87 22.81
CA GLU A 135 4.77 -32.28 22.48
C GLU A 135 3.81 -32.73 21.38
N LEU A 136 2.51 -32.46 21.53
CA LEU A 136 1.51 -32.78 20.52
C LEU A 136 1.79 -32.07 19.21
N LYS A 137 2.16 -30.78 19.29
CA LYS A 137 2.52 -29.96 18.13
C LYS A 137 3.73 -30.55 17.38
N ARG A 138 4.80 -30.92 18.09
CA ARG A 138 5.98 -31.57 17.50
C ARG A 138 5.62 -32.91 16.86
N HIS A 139 4.87 -33.74 17.56
CA HIS A 139 4.46 -35.05 17.06
C HIS A 139 3.66 -34.96 15.74
N ILE A 140 2.68 -34.05 15.65
CA ILE A 140 1.91 -33.86 14.40
C ILE A 140 2.81 -33.28 13.30
N PHE A 141 3.69 -32.33 13.64
CA PHE A 141 4.61 -31.74 12.69
C PHE A 141 5.53 -32.80 12.07
N GLU A 142 6.18 -33.62 12.90
CA GLU A 142 7.08 -34.71 12.50
C GLU A 142 6.36 -35.80 11.70
N ARG A 143 5.10 -36.13 12.06
CA ARG A 143 4.28 -37.10 11.33
C ARG A 143 4.04 -36.69 9.88
N GLY A 144 3.90 -35.39 9.62
CA GLY A 144 3.69 -34.86 8.27
C GLY A 144 4.97 -34.61 7.47
N LEU A 145 6.15 -34.66 8.08
CA LEU A 145 7.43 -34.49 7.37
C LEU A 145 7.75 -35.69 6.47
N ARG A 146 8.45 -35.41 5.36
CA ARG A 146 8.95 -36.47 4.46
C ARG A 146 10.01 -37.35 5.14
N LEU A 147 10.00 -38.65 4.84
CA LEU A 147 10.90 -39.65 5.44
C LEU A 147 12.39 -39.32 5.25
N GLU A 148 12.77 -38.76 4.10
CA GLU A 148 14.16 -38.37 3.78
C GLU A 148 14.73 -37.29 4.72
N ILE A 149 13.87 -36.51 5.38
CA ILE A 149 14.26 -35.51 6.39
C ILE A 149 14.30 -36.15 7.79
N ARG A 150 13.46 -37.15 8.04
CA ARG A 150 13.40 -37.87 9.33
C ARG A 150 14.66 -38.70 9.59
N GLU A 151 15.27 -39.26 8.56
CA GLU A 151 16.50 -40.08 8.70
C GLU A 151 17.75 -39.27 9.05
N LYS A 152 17.82 -37.98 8.69
CA LYS A 152 18.98 -37.12 9.01
C LYS A 152 19.05 -36.64 10.47
N ASN A 153 18.00 -36.82 11.26
CA ASN A 153 17.95 -36.47 12.69
C ASN A 153 18.13 -37.67 13.64
N SER A 154 18.43 -38.87 13.12
CA SER A 154 18.59 -40.11 13.90
C SER A 154 19.99 -40.73 13.84
N ASN A 155 21.02 -40.00 13.40
CA ASN A 155 22.39 -40.52 13.31
C ASN A 155 23.40 -39.66 14.09
#